data_AF-A0A085MPZ4-F1
#
_entry.id   AF-A0A085MPZ4-F1
#
_cell.length_a   1.000
_cell.length_b   1.000
_cell.length_c   1.000
_cell.angle_alpha   90.00
_cell.angle_beta   90.00
_cell.angle_gamma   90.00
#
_symmetry.space_group_name_H-M   'P 1'
#
loop_
_entity.id
_entity.type
_entity.pdbx_description
1 polymer ?
#
loop_
_entity_poly.entity_id
_entity_poly.type
_entity_poly.pdbx_seq_one_letter_code
_entity_poly.pdbx_strand_id
1 'polypeptide(L)' 'MSSNVPGKFAEHGVVPDVVAKAPEQLCSAKYSSGASAQLGNVLSPTQVKDPPEIHWEADSSSLHTLIMTGL' A
#
# COMPACT_ATOMS: atom_id res chain seq x y z
N MET A 1 16.60 -4.12 -5.26
CA MET A 1 15.49 -4.79 -5.97
C MET A 1 14.33 -3.81 -6.00
N SER A 2 14.18 -3.06 -7.09
CA SER A 2 13.07 -2.11 -7.25
C SER A 2 11.77 -2.91 -7.36
N SER A 3 10.85 -2.70 -6.42
CA SER A 3 9.54 -3.37 -6.39
C SER A 3 8.71 -2.95 -7.60
N ASN A 4 8.24 -3.90 -8.43
CA ASN A 4 7.32 -3.63 -9.53
C ASN A 4 5.89 -3.44 -9.00
N VAL A 5 5.57 -2.22 -8.52
CA VAL A 5 4.26 -1.88 -7.97
C VAL A 5 3.13 -2.09 -8.98
N PRO A 6 3.21 -1.59 -10.23
CA PRO A 6 2.15 -1.82 -11.22
C PRO A 6 1.89 -3.31 -11.49
N GLY A 7 2.97 -4.09 -11.63
CA GLY A 7 2.86 -5.54 -11.85
C GLY A 7 2.13 -6.25 -10.72
N LYS A 8 2.39 -5.87 -9.46
CA LYS A 8 1.71 -6.46 -8.30
C LYS A 8 0.24 -6.06 -8.17
N PHE A 9 -0.10 -4.83 -8.53
CA PHE A 9 -1.50 -4.39 -8.59
C PHE A 9 -2.31 -5.18 -9.62
N ALA A 10 -1.71 -5.48 -10.78
CA ALA A 10 -2.33 -6.32 -11.80
C ALA A 10 -2.38 -7.81 -11.39
N GLU A 11 -1.30 -8.34 -10.82
CA GLU A 11 -1.20 -9.73 -10.36
C GLU A 11 -2.29 -10.09 -9.34
N HIS A 12 -2.63 -9.16 -8.44
CA HIS A 12 -3.62 -9.36 -7.39
C HIS A 12 -5.02 -8.80 -7.72
N GLY A 13 -5.28 -8.39 -8.97
CA GLY A 13 -6.61 -7.92 -9.41
C GLY A 13 -7.01 -6.53 -8.89
N VAL A 14 -6.16 -5.84 -8.13
CA VAL A 14 -6.42 -4.47 -7.67
C VAL A 14 -6.67 -3.53 -8.86
N VAL A 15 -5.97 -3.79 -9.97
CA VAL A 15 -6.40 -3.36 -11.30
C VAL A 15 -7.08 -4.55 -11.98
N PRO A 16 -8.33 -4.45 -12.45
CA PRO A 16 -9.17 -3.25 -12.53
C PRO A 16 -10.12 -3.03 -11.33
N ASP A 17 -10.14 -3.94 -10.35
CA ASP A 17 -11.28 -4.05 -9.42
C ASP A 17 -11.43 -2.84 -8.47
N VAL A 18 -10.32 -2.21 -8.08
CA VAL A 18 -10.32 -1.03 -7.18
C VAL A 18 -9.97 0.24 -7.94
N VAL A 19 -8.96 0.18 -8.81
CA VAL A 19 -8.47 1.33 -9.59
C VAL A 19 -8.23 0.95 -11.05
N ALA A 20 -8.51 1.88 -11.96
CA ALA A 20 -8.30 1.66 -13.40
C ALA A 20 -6.81 1.66 -13.81
N LYS A 21 -5.95 2.32 -13.02
CA LYS A 21 -4.50 2.42 -13.28
C LYS A 21 -3.74 2.32 -11.96
N ALA A 22 -2.71 1.48 -11.95
CA ALA A 22 -1.82 1.34 -10.80
C ALA A 22 -0.88 2.55 -10.63
N PRO A 23 -0.45 2.85 -9.40
CA PRO A 23 0.61 3.82 -9.16
C PRO A 23 1.99 3.25 -9.53
N GLU A 24 2.92 4.14 -9.84
CA GLU A 24 4.32 3.79 -10.11
C GLU A 24 5.17 3.69 -8.84
N GLN A 25 4.80 4.46 -7.81
CA GLN A 25 5.54 4.57 -6.55
C GLN A 25 4.86 3.78 -5.43
N LEU A 26 5.67 3.28 -4.50
CA LEU A 26 5.20 2.54 -3.33
C LEU A 26 4.82 3.51 -2.21
N CYS A 27 3.61 3.34 -1.67
CA CYS A 27 3.25 3.85 -0.36
C CYS A 27 3.58 2.79 0.69
N SER A 28 4.58 3.06 1.54
CA SER A 28 5.05 2.13 2.56
C SER A 28 4.16 2.20 3.78
N ALA A 29 3.68 1.04 4.26
CA ALA A 29 2.89 0.92 5.47
C ALA A 29 3.58 -0.03 6.45
N LYS A 30 3.96 0.49 7.62
CA LYS A 30 4.64 -0.25 8.69
C LYS A 30 3.82 -0.22 9.97
N TYR A 31 3.51 -1.40 10.49
CA TYR A 31 2.73 -1.56 11.71
C TYR A 31 3.63 -1.59 12.95
N SER A 32 3.10 -1.15 14.09
CA SER A 32 3.78 -1.19 15.39
C SER A 32 4.18 -2.61 15.82
N SER A 33 3.50 -3.63 15.29
CA SER A 33 3.85 -5.04 15.50
C SER A 33 5.18 -5.46 14.84
N GLY A 34 5.82 -4.59 14.06
CA GLY A 34 6.98 -4.88 13.23
C GLY A 34 6.65 -5.45 11.85
N ALA A 35 5.36 -5.67 11.54
CA ALA A 35 4.93 -6.12 10.21
C ALA A 35 4.91 -4.95 9.21
N SER A 36 5.06 -5.26 7.93
CA SER A 36 4.91 -4.30 6.83
C SER A 36 4.07 -4.88 5.71
N ALA A 37 3.27 -4.02 5.06
CA ALA A 37 2.59 -4.38 3.82
C ALA A 37 3.63 -4.41 2.68
N GLN A 38 3.75 -5.55 2.01
CA GLN A 38 4.71 -5.85 0.95
C GLN A 38 3.97 -6.41 -0.27
N LEU A 39 3.15 -5.56 -0.90
CA LEU A 39 2.54 -5.80 -2.22
C LEU A 39 1.95 -7.21 -2.39
N GLY A 40 1.09 -7.64 -1.45
CA GLY A 40 0.37 -8.92 -1.52
C GLY A 40 0.78 -9.97 -0.50
N ASN A 41 1.72 -9.69 0.40
CA ASN A 41 1.98 -10.57 1.54
C ASN A 41 0.76 -10.68 2.48
N VAL A 42 0.62 -11.84 3.12
CA VAL A 42 -0.46 -12.09 4.07
C VAL A 42 0.00 -11.65 5.47
N LEU A 43 -0.83 -10.83 6.11
CA LEU A 43 -0.67 -10.40 7.51
C LEU A 43 -1.85 -10.90 8.34
N SER A 44 -1.62 -11.22 9.61
CA SER A 44 -2.69 -11.63 10.52
C SER A 44 -3.48 -10.43 11.06
N PRO A 45 -4.75 -10.60 11.47
CA PRO A 45 -5.53 -9.53 12.09
C PRO A 45 -4.86 -8.91 13.32
N THR A 46 -4.08 -9.69 14.07
CA THR A 46 -3.33 -9.21 15.24
C THR A 46 -2.14 -8.33 14.87
N GLN A 47 -1.54 -8.52 13.70
CA GLN A 47 -0.42 -7.70 13.23
C GLN A 47 -0.88 -6.33 12.72
N VAL A 48 -2.09 -6.25 12.17
CA VAL A 48 -2.66 -5.05 11.54
C VAL A 48 -3.72 -4.36 12.39
N LYS A 49 -3.72 -4.64 13.71
CA LYS A 49 -4.73 -4.13 14.65
C LYS A 49 -4.72 -2.61 14.76
N ASP A 50 -3.52 -2.02 14.85
CA ASP A 50 -3.33 -0.58 15.04
C ASP A 50 -2.96 0.09 13.71
N PRO A 51 -3.24 1.40 13.53
CA PRO A 51 -2.88 2.11 12.31
C PRO A 51 -1.37 2.04 12.02
N PRO A 52 -0.97 1.86 10.75
CA PRO A 52 0.43 1.86 10.36
C PRO A 52 1.01 3.28 10.31
N GLU A 53 2.33 3.37 10.44
CA GLU A 53 3.12 4.50 9.95
C GLU A 53 3.19 4.42 8.42
N ILE A 54 2.91 5.56 7.77
CA ILE A 54 2.82 5.64 6.32
C ILE A 54 3.90 6.58 5.76
N HIS A 55 4.52 6.18 4.65
CA HIS A 55 5.52 6.98 3.96
C HIS A 55 5.42 6.84 2.43
N TRP A 56 5.43 7.96 1.71
CA TRP A 56 5.59 8.04 0.25
C TRP A 56 6.31 9.35 -0.12
N GLU A 57 6.87 9.39 -1.33
CA GLU A 57 7.47 10.62 -1.88
C GLU A 57 6.39 11.66 -2.17
N ALA A 58 6.44 12.79 -1.49
CA ALA A 58 5.39 13.80 -1.51
C ALA A 58 5.97 15.22 -1.58
N ASP A 59 5.27 16.12 -2.26
CA ASP A 59 5.57 17.54 -2.18
C ASP A 59 5.00 18.15 -0.88
N SER A 60 5.86 18.74 -0.06
CA SER A 60 5.48 19.40 1.20
C SER A 60 4.46 20.53 1.05
N SER A 61 4.33 21.14 -0.13
CA SER A 61 3.39 22.23 -0.39
C SER A 61 1.99 21.75 -0.80
N SER A 62 1.84 20.45 -1.04
CA SER A 62 0.62 19.83 -1.54
C SER A 62 -0.16 19.11 -0.44
N LEU A 63 -1.49 19.18 -0.51
CA LEU A 63 -2.36 18.34 0.33
C LEU A 63 -2.55 16.98 -0.33
N HIS A 64 -2.54 15.93 0.50
CA HIS A 64 -2.62 14.55 0.04
C HIS A 64 -3.78 13.83 0.74
N THR A 65 -4.34 12.82 0.07
CA THR A 65 -5.38 11.95 0.62
C THR A 65 -4.86 10.52 0.68
N LEU A 66 -5.05 9.86 1.82
CA LEU A 66 -4.74 8.45 2.02
C LEU A 66 -6.04 7.66 2.15
N ILE A 67 -6.13 6.52 1.48
CA ILE A 67 -7.30 5.62 1.54
C ILE A 67 -6.81 4.19 1.82
N MET A 68 -7.48 3.51 2.74
CA MET A 68 -7.37 2.08 2.98
C MET A 68 -8.73 1.45 2.72
N THR A 69 -8.81 0.51 1.77
CA THR A 69 -10.07 -0.15 1.39
C THR A 69 -9.86 -1.64 1.16
N GLY A 70 -10.92 -2.42 1.36
CA GLY A 70 -11.06 -3.79 0.85
C GLY A 70 -12.04 -3.82 -0.32
N LEU A 71 -12.10 -4.96 -1.01
CA LEU A 71 -13.17 -5.32 -1.96
C LEU A 71 -14.26 -6.11 -1.23
#